data_AF-A0AAW7SXM8-F1
#
_entry.id   AF-A0AAW7SXM8-F1
#
_cell.length_a   1.000
_cell.length_b   1.000
_cell.length_c   1.000
_cell.angle_alpha   90.00
_cell.angle_beta   90.00
_cell.angle_gamma   90.00
#
_symmetry.space_group_name_H-M   'P 1'
#
loop_
_entity.id
_entity.type
_entity.pdbx_description
1 polymer ?
#
loop_
_entity_poly.entity_id
_entity_poly.type
_entity_poly.pdbx_seq_one_letter_code
_entity_poly.pdbx_strand_id
1 'polypeptide(L)'
;MTRSRAPTGVVALVAWLVFVVPCLRGALAQEAGVAGRPPGSVAHFALRAQPLAKALQDFARLTELLVLAPAPLLDGRTSAPVQGDFASRDALERMLTGTGLRAEFARPDEAIIVAQPAANAAPSASDASDAALPIDGLGESGERRAFAGMLQAHLIDALCAQPAAVPGSYRLVAQVRIDNRGTVVAVNMVASSGSAARDAAVLHALRALKLDDAPPADLPQPVTILLRPEGNGVHFRCPPAASRG
;
A
#
# COMPACT_ATOMS: atom_id res chain seq x y z
N MET A 1 8.63 -25.50 96.72
CA MET A 1 9.55 -24.38 97.05
C MET A 1 10.65 -24.45 96.00
N THR A 2 10.87 -23.54 95.05
CA THR A 2 10.94 -22.06 95.06
C THR A 2 10.77 -21.51 93.63
N ARG A 3 10.08 -20.35 93.51
CA ARG A 3 10.28 -19.14 92.66
C ARG A 3 11.24 -19.21 91.44
N SER A 4 11.08 -18.50 90.31
CA SER A 4 10.23 -17.39 89.85
C SER A 4 10.58 -17.07 88.36
N ARG A 5 9.62 -16.51 87.59
CA ARG A 5 9.73 -15.89 86.23
C ARG A 5 10.58 -14.59 86.28
N ALA A 6 11.17 -13.96 85.25
CA ALA A 6 11.06 -13.89 83.76
C ALA A 6 12.41 -13.29 83.20
N PRO A 7 12.49 -12.62 82.01
CA PRO A 7 12.31 -13.06 80.62
C PRO A 7 13.56 -12.76 79.74
N THR A 8 14.07 -13.71 78.96
CA THR A 8 15.16 -13.47 77.99
C THR A 8 14.60 -13.27 76.58
N GLY A 9 13.80 -12.21 76.39
CA GLY A 9 13.24 -11.80 75.10
C GLY A 9 14.15 -10.87 74.28
N VAL A 10 15.39 -10.63 74.70
CA VAL A 10 16.24 -9.58 74.12
C VAL A 10 17.58 -10.10 73.58
N VAL A 11 17.96 -11.35 73.87
CA VAL A 11 19.21 -11.89 73.34
C VAL A 11 18.95 -12.62 72.04
N ALA A 12 19.01 -11.80 70.99
CA ALA A 12 19.60 -12.12 69.70
C ALA A 12 18.84 -13.15 68.85
N LEU A 13 17.89 -12.83 67.98
CA LEU A 13 17.66 -11.63 67.15
C LEU A 13 18.87 -11.12 66.32
N VAL A 14 20.10 -11.55 66.62
CA VAL A 14 21.31 -11.24 65.82
C VAL A 14 21.83 -12.48 65.09
N ALA A 15 21.51 -13.70 65.57
CA ALA A 15 21.90 -14.94 64.91
C ALA A 15 21.04 -15.30 63.69
N TRP A 16 19.92 -14.60 63.46
CA TRP A 16 18.96 -14.89 62.39
C TRP A 16 19.04 -13.92 61.20
N LEU A 17 20.12 -13.14 61.11
CA LEU A 17 20.34 -12.16 60.02
C LEU A 17 21.52 -12.49 59.09
N VAL A 18 22.25 -13.59 59.31
CA VAL A 18 23.40 -13.99 58.47
C VAL A 18 23.12 -15.21 57.56
N PHE A 19 21.97 -15.88 57.71
CA PHE A 19 21.62 -17.08 56.91
C PHE A 19 20.60 -16.85 55.78
N VAL A 20 20.18 -15.61 55.51
CA VAL A 20 19.20 -15.27 54.46
C VAL A 20 19.86 -14.69 53.19
N VAL A 21 21.20 -14.57 53.16
CA VAL A 21 21.91 -13.78 52.14
C VAL A 21 22.40 -14.53 50.87
N PRO A 22 22.40 -15.88 50.71
CA PRO A 22 22.74 -16.47 49.41
C PRO A 22 21.56 -16.87 48.52
N CYS A 23 20.29 -16.67 48.93
CA CYS A 23 19.12 -16.96 48.07
C CYS A 23 18.73 -15.81 47.12
N LEU A 24 19.44 -14.68 47.13
CA LEU A 24 19.23 -13.55 46.20
C LEU A 24 20.08 -13.61 44.92
N ARG A 25 20.61 -14.78 44.52
CA ARG A 25 21.52 -14.90 43.36
C ARG A 25 21.17 -15.93 42.29
N GLY A 26 19.90 -16.29 42.13
CA GLY A 26 19.51 -17.11 40.97
C GLY A 26 18.02 -17.25 40.78
N ALA A 27 17.40 -16.28 40.09
CA ALA A 27 16.22 -16.45 39.21
C ALA A 27 15.56 -15.09 38.88
N LEU A 28 16.35 -14.09 38.47
CA LEU A 28 15.85 -12.99 37.64
C LEU A 28 16.53 -13.12 36.28
N ALA A 29 15.99 -13.96 35.41
CA ALA A 29 16.29 -13.94 33.98
C ALA A 29 15.39 -14.95 33.26
N GLN A 30 14.17 -14.54 32.92
CA GLN A 30 13.54 -14.80 31.63
C GLN A 30 12.17 -14.12 31.60
N GLU A 31 12.13 -12.81 31.85
CA GLU A 31 11.34 -12.00 30.94
C GLU A 31 12.12 -12.05 29.63
N ALA A 32 11.77 -13.02 28.78
CA ALA A 32 11.97 -12.86 27.37
C ALA A 32 11.13 -11.64 27.00
N GLY A 33 11.74 -10.46 27.17
CA GLY A 33 11.30 -9.28 26.47
C GLY A 33 11.13 -9.75 25.04
N VAL A 34 9.92 -9.57 24.52
CA VAL A 34 9.74 -9.34 23.10
C VAL A 34 10.52 -8.04 22.87
N ALA A 35 11.84 -8.18 22.83
CA ALA A 35 12.76 -7.18 22.37
C ALA A 35 12.40 -7.09 20.92
N GLY A 36 11.58 -6.07 20.67
CA GLY A 36 11.25 -5.64 19.36
C GLY A 36 12.50 -5.56 18.54
N ARG A 37 12.59 -6.47 17.58
CA ARG A 37 13.70 -6.49 16.65
C ARG A 37 13.56 -5.19 15.86
N PRO A 38 14.51 -4.24 16.01
CA PRO A 38 14.37 -2.93 15.36
C PRO A 38 14.12 -3.14 13.87
N PRO A 39 13.27 -2.31 13.24
CA PRO A 39 12.94 -2.45 11.83
C PRO A 39 14.22 -2.45 10.99
N GLY A 40 14.53 -3.59 10.38
CA GLY A 40 15.79 -3.81 9.64
C GLY A 40 16.77 -4.81 10.27
N SER A 41 16.46 -5.38 11.44
CA SER A 41 17.23 -6.50 11.98
C SER A 41 16.92 -7.81 11.24
N VAL A 42 17.98 -8.57 10.95
CA VAL A 42 17.89 -9.85 10.25
C VAL A 42 17.28 -10.88 11.20
N ALA A 43 16.23 -11.57 10.73
CA ALA A 43 15.55 -12.64 11.45
C ALA A 43 15.46 -13.89 10.57
N HIS A 44 15.42 -15.05 11.22
CA HIS A 44 15.23 -16.32 10.54
C HIS A 44 13.74 -16.54 10.23
N PHE A 45 13.40 -16.68 8.95
CA PHE A 45 12.03 -16.97 8.51
C PHE A 45 11.94 -18.39 7.97
N ALA A 46 10.85 -19.08 8.31
CA ALA A 46 10.51 -20.42 7.82
C ALA A 46 9.02 -20.49 7.44
N LEU A 47 8.60 -19.62 6.52
CA LEU A 47 7.23 -19.53 6.04
C LEU A 47 7.10 -20.35 4.74
N ARG A 48 6.19 -21.33 4.75
CA ARG A 48 5.85 -22.11 3.56
C ARG A 48 4.88 -21.34 2.66
N ALA A 49 4.79 -21.74 1.39
CA ALA A 49 3.75 -21.24 0.50
C ALA A 49 2.38 -21.58 1.06
N GLN A 50 1.56 -20.57 1.32
CA GLN A 50 0.26 -20.72 1.96
C GLN A 50 -0.67 -19.55 1.57
N PRO A 51 -1.98 -19.61 1.91
CA PRO A 51 -2.89 -18.51 1.61
C PRO A 51 -2.35 -17.18 2.11
N LEU A 52 -2.34 -16.16 1.26
CA LEU A 52 -1.60 -14.92 1.52
C LEU A 52 -2.06 -14.22 2.80
N ALA A 53 -3.37 -14.22 3.07
CA ALA A 53 -3.92 -13.68 4.32
C ALA A 53 -3.34 -14.36 5.57
N LYS A 54 -3.15 -15.69 5.54
CA LYS A 54 -2.54 -16.44 6.63
C LYS A 54 -1.04 -16.14 6.75
N ALA A 55 -0.34 -16.04 5.63
CA ALA A 55 1.08 -15.69 5.59
C ALA A 55 1.38 -14.31 6.17
N LEU A 56 0.58 -13.30 5.84
CA LEU A 56 0.72 -11.96 6.40
C LEU A 56 0.46 -11.94 7.92
N GLN A 57 -0.51 -12.72 8.40
CA GLN A 57 -0.77 -12.87 9.83
C GLN A 57 0.38 -13.55 10.58
N ASP A 58 0.93 -14.63 10.02
CA ASP A 58 2.10 -15.31 10.58
C ASP A 58 3.33 -14.39 10.60
N PHE A 59 3.54 -13.65 9.51
CA PHE A 59 4.63 -12.70 9.37
C PHE A 59 4.53 -11.53 10.36
N ALA A 60 3.33 -10.97 10.55
CA ALA A 60 3.10 -9.89 11.51
C ALA A 60 3.25 -10.35 12.98
N ARG A 61 3.22 -11.66 13.26
CA ARG A 61 3.56 -12.21 14.58
C ARG A 61 5.06 -12.36 14.79
N LEU A 62 5.81 -12.65 13.72
CA LEU A 62 7.26 -12.85 13.77
C LEU A 62 8.03 -11.52 13.70
N THR A 63 7.37 -10.45 13.27
CA THR A 63 7.97 -9.13 13.07
C THR A 63 7.17 -8.08 13.82
N GLU A 64 7.77 -6.93 14.10
CA GLU A 64 7.04 -5.78 14.64
C GLU A 64 6.46 -4.87 13.53
N LEU A 65 6.36 -5.39 12.31
CA LEU A 65 5.98 -4.59 11.17
C LEU A 65 4.46 -4.57 11.04
N LEU A 66 3.87 -3.37 11.10
CA LEU A 66 2.44 -3.17 10.86
C LEU A 66 2.17 -3.32 9.36
N VAL A 67 1.47 -4.39 8.97
CA VAL A 67 1.10 -4.64 7.58
C VAL A 67 -0.40 -4.39 7.37
N LEU A 68 -0.71 -3.37 6.58
CA LEU A 68 -2.06 -3.01 6.16
C LEU A 68 -2.35 -3.64 4.80
N ALA A 69 -3.31 -4.55 4.75
CA ALA A 69 -3.67 -5.28 3.54
C ALA A 69 -5.18 -5.23 3.28
N PRO A 70 -5.65 -4.58 2.20
CA PRO A 70 -7.05 -4.61 1.81
C PRO A 70 -7.51 -6.04 1.50
N ALA A 71 -8.59 -6.49 2.15
CA ALA A 71 -9.11 -7.85 2.00
C ALA A 71 -9.33 -8.30 0.53
N PRO A 72 -9.89 -7.46 -0.37
CA PRO A 72 -10.11 -7.87 -1.77
C PRO A 72 -8.82 -8.20 -2.53
N LEU A 73 -7.66 -7.71 -2.08
CA LEU A 73 -6.37 -8.01 -2.71
C LEU A 73 -5.82 -9.38 -2.29
N LEU A 74 -6.24 -9.90 -1.14
CA LEU A 74 -5.72 -11.14 -0.56
C LEU A 74 -6.47 -12.39 -1.05
N ASP A 75 -7.70 -12.22 -1.53
CA ASP A 75 -8.58 -13.31 -1.92
C ASP A 75 -7.99 -14.16 -3.04
N GLY A 76 -7.99 -15.49 -2.84
CA GLY A 76 -7.49 -16.46 -3.80
C GLY A 76 -5.98 -16.42 -4.08
N ARG A 77 -5.20 -15.58 -3.39
CA ARG A 77 -3.74 -15.48 -3.59
C ARG A 77 -2.97 -16.36 -2.62
N THR A 78 -1.84 -16.88 -3.11
CA THR A 78 -0.93 -17.74 -2.35
C THR A 78 0.43 -17.05 -2.26
N SER A 79 0.99 -16.96 -1.07
CA SER A 79 2.32 -16.37 -0.86
C SER A 79 3.43 -17.28 -1.39
N ALA A 80 4.54 -16.67 -1.80
CA ALA A 80 5.77 -17.42 -2.02
C ALA A 80 6.38 -17.90 -0.68
N PRO A 81 7.14 -19.01 -0.68
CA PRO A 81 7.84 -19.46 0.51
C PRO A 81 9.00 -18.50 0.84
N VAL A 82 9.20 -18.23 2.12
CA VAL A 82 10.32 -17.43 2.63
C VAL A 82 11.08 -18.25 3.66
N GLN A 83 12.29 -18.67 3.29
CA GLN A 83 13.14 -19.54 4.09
C GLN A 83 14.56 -18.97 4.14
N GLY A 84 15.06 -18.72 5.34
CA GLY A 84 16.40 -18.17 5.58
C GLY A 84 16.40 -16.87 6.37
N ASP A 85 17.58 -16.30 6.51
CA ASP A 85 17.81 -15.08 7.28
C ASP A 85 17.63 -13.85 6.40
N PHE A 86 16.61 -13.04 6.72
CA PHE A 86 16.27 -11.84 5.96
C PHE A 86 15.96 -10.69 6.89
N ALA A 87 16.13 -9.46 6.41
CA ALA A 87 15.49 -8.32 7.05
C ALA A 87 13.96 -8.44 6.84
N SER A 88 13.16 -7.98 7.82
CA SER A 88 11.69 -8.06 7.73
C SER A 88 11.13 -7.49 6.42
N ARG A 89 11.73 -6.39 5.92
CA ARG A 89 11.32 -5.75 4.66
C ARG A 89 11.54 -6.68 3.47
N ASP A 90 12.74 -7.23 3.35
CA ASP A 90 13.12 -8.14 2.26
C ASP A 90 12.29 -9.44 2.31
N ALA A 91 12.03 -9.94 3.53
CA ALA A 91 11.18 -11.12 3.74
C ALA A 91 9.73 -10.86 3.27
N LEU A 92 9.17 -9.68 3.54
CA LEU A 92 7.83 -9.29 3.09
C LEU A 92 7.76 -9.20 1.57
N GLU A 93 8.74 -8.57 0.91
CA GLU A 93 8.79 -8.49 -0.55
C GLU A 93 8.93 -9.87 -1.21
N ARG A 94 9.75 -10.75 -0.64
CA ARG A 94 9.89 -12.14 -1.09
C ARG A 94 8.58 -12.91 -0.96
N MET A 95 7.86 -12.75 0.15
CA MET A 95 6.57 -13.40 0.37
C MET A 95 5.51 -13.00 -0.68
N LEU A 96 5.56 -11.74 -1.14
CA LEU A 96 4.64 -11.20 -2.14
C LEU A 96 5.04 -11.53 -3.59
N THR A 97 6.22 -12.10 -3.80
CA THR A 97 6.70 -12.46 -5.14
C THR A 97 5.74 -13.47 -5.80
N GLY A 98 5.39 -13.22 -7.06
CA GLY A 98 4.43 -14.06 -7.82
C GLY A 98 2.96 -13.82 -7.47
N THR A 99 2.64 -13.00 -6.47
CA THR A 99 1.25 -12.64 -6.13
C THR A 99 0.71 -11.49 -6.95
N GLY A 100 1.55 -10.75 -7.68
CA GLY A 100 1.16 -9.51 -8.36
C GLY A 100 0.85 -8.36 -7.39
N LEU A 101 1.31 -8.45 -6.15
CA LEU A 101 1.21 -7.42 -5.12
C LEU A 101 2.61 -6.99 -4.70
N ARG A 102 2.73 -5.76 -4.20
CA ARG A 102 3.97 -5.22 -3.62
C ARG A 102 3.67 -4.56 -2.28
N ALA A 103 4.68 -4.52 -1.41
CA ALA A 103 4.63 -3.74 -0.18
C ALA A 103 5.09 -2.31 -0.46
N GLU A 104 4.34 -1.33 0.01
CA GLU A 104 4.72 0.08 0.01
C GLU A 104 4.91 0.54 1.45
N PHE A 105 6.11 1.01 1.79
CA PHE A 105 6.45 1.35 3.16
C PHE A 105 6.14 2.82 3.43
N ALA A 106 5.10 3.08 4.23
CA ALA A 106 4.76 4.43 4.67
C ALA A 106 5.71 4.94 5.78
N ARG A 107 6.22 4.02 6.61
CA ARG A 107 7.16 4.27 7.72
C ARG A 107 8.20 3.15 7.83
N PRO A 108 9.25 3.29 8.65
CA PRO A 108 10.22 2.23 8.93
C PRO A 108 9.61 0.91 9.44
N ASP A 109 8.45 0.99 10.08
CA ASP A 109 7.72 -0.06 10.78
C ASP A 109 6.32 -0.33 10.20
N GLU A 110 5.93 0.35 9.11
CA GLU A 110 4.60 0.26 8.52
C GLU A 110 4.67 -0.01 7.00
N ALA A 111 3.93 -1.03 6.54
CA ALA A 111 3.78 -1.37 5.13
C ALA A 111 2.32 -1.50 4.71
N ILE A 112 2.01 -1.02 3.51
CA ILE A 112 0.69 -1.11 2.88
C ILE A 112 0.82 -2.02 1.64
N ILE A 113 -0.02 -3.04 1.55
CA ILE A 113 -0.04 -3.96 0.40
C ILE A 113 -0.86 -3.33 -0.72
N VAL A 114 -0.23 -3.18 -1.89
CA VAL A 114 -0.85 -2.59 -3.09
C VAL A 114 -0.63 -3.49 -4.30
N ALA A 115 -1.50 -3.39 -5.30
CA ALA A 115 -1.31 -4.11 -6.55
C ALA A 115 -0.01 -3.67 -7.24
N GLN A 116 0.80 -4.64 -7.69
CA GLN A 116 1.99 -4.37 -8.46
C GLN A 116 1.58 -4.13 -9.93
N PRO A 117 1.91 -2.96 -10.50
CA PRO A 117 1.74 -2.74 -11.93
C PRO A 117 2.61 -3.76 -12.67
N ALA A 118 2.06 -4.45 -13.68
CA ALA A 118 2.80 -5.43 -14.46
C ALA A 118 3.97 -4.75 -15.19
N ALA A 119 5.16 -4.84 -14.61
CA ALA A 119 6.43 -4.61 -15.27
C ALA A 119 7.12 -5.98 -15.35
N ASN A 120 7.33 -6.47 -16.57
CA ASN A 120 7.95 -7.74 -16.93
C ASN A 120 7.15 -9.02 -16.60
N ALA A 121 6.24 -9.38 -17.49
CA ALA A 121 6.09 -10.77 -17.90
C ALA A 121 6.26 -10.80 -19.44
N ALA A 122 7.32 -11.46 -19.91
CA ALA A 122 7.50 -11.70 -21.33
C ALA A 122 6.31 -12.52 -21.86
N PRO A 123 5.76 -12.19 -23.05
CA PRO A 123 4.54 -12.82 -23.52
C PRO A 123 4.83 -14.23 -24.01
N SER A 124 4.31 -15.24 -23.31
CA SER A 124 4.02 -16.52 -23.93
C SER A 124 2.86 -16.31 -24.89
N ALA A 125 3.18 -16.28 -26.18
CA ALA A 125 2.21 -16.22 -27.25
C ALA A 125 1.36 -17.49 -27.24
N SER A 126 0.06 -17.35 -27.00
CA SER A 126 -0.98 -18.21 -27.59
C SER A 126 -2.32 -17.49 -27.60
N ASP A 127 -2.66 -17.05 -28.80
CA ASP A 127 -3.96 -17.02 -29.47
C ASP A 127 -5.10 -16.04 -29.13
N ALA A 128 -5.65 -15.59 -30.27
CA ALA A 128 -6.96 -15.00 -30.56
C ALA A 128 -7.18 -13.57 -30.05
N SER A 129 -7.08 -12.55 -30.91
CA SER A 129 -8.13 -12.15 -31.87
C SER A 129 -9.50 -12.00 -31.20
N ASP A 130 -9.78 -10.80 -30.69
CA ASP A 130 -10.88 -10.01 -31.26
C ASP A 130 -10.76 -8.54 -30.87
N ALA A 131 -11.28 -7.68 -31.73
CA ALA A 131 -11.27 -6.23 -31.59
C ALA A 131 -12.09 -5.78 -30.37
N ALA A 132 -11.42 -5.58 -29.23
CA ALA A 132 -11.98 -4.87 -28.10
C ALA A 132 -11.27 -3.51 -27.95
N LEU A 133 -12.03 -2.44 -28.12
CA LEU A 133 -11.64 -1.07 -27.77
C LEU A 133 -11.12 -1.06 -26.31
N PRO A 134 -10.00 -0.37 -26.01
CA PRO A 134 -9.39 -0.43 -24.69
C PRO A 134 -10.13 0.49 -23.71
N ILE A 135 -11.30 0.05 -23.22
CA ILE A 135 -11.90 0.56 -21.99
C ILE A 135 -12.26 -0.66 -21.11
N ASP A 136 -11.25 -1.20 -20.43
CA ASP A 136 -11.48 -2.08 -19.30
C ASP A 136 -11.88 -1.24 -18.09
N GLY A 137 -13.15 -1.33 -17.68
CA GLY A 137 -13.51 -1.06 -16.28
C GLY A 137 -14.68 -0.13 -15.96
N LEU A 138 -15.66 0.10 -16.85
CA LEU A 138 -16.94 0.72 -16.46
C LEU A 138 -18.10 -0.09 -17.05
N GLY A 139 -18.92 -0.66 -16.17
CA GLY A 139 -19.90 -1.69 -16.53
C GLY A 139 -21.00 -1.30 -17.53
N GLU A 140 -21.85 -2.29 -17.78
CA GLU A 140 -22.60 -2.60 -19.00
C GLU A 140 -23.61 -1.57 -19.56
N SER A 141 -23.79 -0.37 -18.97
CA SER A 141 -24.76 0.62 -19.49
C SER A 141 -24.17 1.53 -20.58
N GLY A 142 -24.95 1.81 -21.63
CA GLY A 142 -24.53 2.69 -22.73
C GLY A 142 -24.19 4.12 -22.28
N GLU A 143 -24.85 4.59 -21.23
CA GLU A 143 -24.68 5.92 -20.65
C GLU A 143 -23.31 6.08 -19.96
N ARG A 144 -22.82 5.04 -19.26
CA ARG A 144 -21.48 5.05 -18.66
C ARG A 144 -20.37 5.10 -19.71
N ARG A 145 -20.55 4.41 -20.84
CA ARG A 145 -19.63 4.48 -21.98
C ARG A 145 -19.63 5.85 -22.64
N ALA A 146 -20.80 6.47 -22.82
CA ALA A 146 -20.90 7.82 -23.36
C ALA A 146 -20.22 8.85 -22.45
N PHE A 147 -20.48 8.77 -21.14
CA PHE A 147 -19.82 9.62 -20.15
C PHE A 147 -18.30 9.43 -20.13
N ALA A 148 -17.81 8.19 -20.18
CA ALA A 148 -16.38 7.89 -20.23
C ALA A 148 -15.70 8.49 -21.47
N GLY A 149 -16.35 8.39 -22.64
CA GLY A 149 -15.85 9.00 -23.89
C GLY A 149 -15.77 10.53 -23.80
N MET A 150 -16.81 11.17 -23.27
CA MET A 150 -16.85 12.61 -23.05
C MET A 150 -15.77 13.07 -22.04
N LEU A 151 -15.66 12.38 -20.91
CA LEU A 151 -14.63 12.65 -19.90
C LEU A 151 -13.23 12.53 -20.49
N GLN A 152 -12.99 11.49 -21.30
CA GLN A 152 -11.70 11.28 -21.95
C GLN A 152 -11.37 12.38 -22.95
N ALA A 153 -12.32 12.84 -23.75
CA ALA A 153 -12.11 13.93 -24.72
C ALA A 153 -11.74 15.24 -24.01
N HIS A 154 -12.52 15.65 -23.01
CA HIS A 154 -12.25 16.86 -22.23
C HIS A 154 -10.93 16.79 -21.47
N LEU A 155 -10.56 15.60 -20.98
CA LEU A 155 -9.27 15.38 -20.34
C LEU A 155 -8.11 15.56 -21.32
N ILE A 156 -8.21 15.01 -22.53
CA ILE A 156 -7.21 15.19 -23.59
C ILE A 156 -7.05 16.69 -23.90
N ASP A 157 -8.14 17.41 -24.09
CA ASP A 157 -8.11 18.85 -24.39
C ASP A 157 -7.46 19.66 -23.27
N ALA A 158 -7.81 19.38 -22.01
CA ALA A 158 -7.25 20.05 -20.85
C ALA A 158 -5.74 19.79 -20.70
N LEU A 159 -5.29 18.55 -20.93
CA LEU A 159 -3.86 18.21 -20.89
C LEU A 159 -3.10 18.84 -22.07
N CYS A 160 -3.70 18.89 -23.26
CA CYS A 160 -3.09 19.49 -24.45
C CYS A 160 -2.99 21.01 -24.39
N ALA A 161 -3.82 21.68 -23.59
CA ALA A 161 -3.68 23.11 -23.33
C ALA A 161 -2.38 23.45 -22.56
N GLN A 162 -1.71 22.46 -21.96
CA GLN A 162 -0.53 22.64 -21.14
C GLN A 162 0.61 21.72 -21.61
N PRO A 163 1.62 22.24 -22.33
CA PRO A 163 2.68 21.41 -22.90
C PRO A 163 3.42 20.53 -21.89
N ALA A 164 3.55 20.99 -20.64
CA ALA A 164 4.20 20.23 -19.57
C ALA A 164 3.36 19.07 -19.03
N ALA A 165 2.03 19.07 -19.25
CA ALA A 165 1.09 18.04 -18.81
C ALA A 165 0.76 17.01 -19.90
N VAL A 166 1.24 17.19 -21.13
CA VAL A 166 1.04 16.22 -22.22
C VAL A 166 1.66 14.89 -21.80
N PRO A 167 0.91 13.76 -21.82
CA PRO A 167 1.43 12.43 -21.58
C PRO A 167 2.64 12.11 -22.46
N GLY A 168 3.57 11.30 -21.95
CA GLY A 168 4.84 11.04 -22.61
C GLY A 168 5.53 9.85 -21.97
N SER A 169 6.72 10.03 -21.40
CA SER A 169 7.48 8.93 -20.77
C SER A 169 7.12 8.62 -19.31
N TYR A 170 6.02 9.18 -18.79
CA TYR A 170 5.71 9.14 -17.35
C TYR A 170 4.39 8.48 -17.06
N ARG A 171 4.28 7.99 -15.82
CA ARG A 171 3.04 7.48 -15.24
C ARG A 171 2.61 8.41 -14.12
N LEU A 172 1.33 8.72 -14.03
CA LEU A 172 0.77 9.51 -12.94
C LEU A 172 -0.63 8.97 -12.61
N VAL A 173 -0.96 8.92 -11.32
CA VAL A 173 -2.30 8.53 -10.86
C VAL A 173 -2.90 9.66 -10.06
N ALA A 174 -4.09 10.09 -10.45
CA ALA A 174 -4.86 11.10 -9.75
C ALA A 174 -6.29 10.62 -9.53
N GLN A 175 -6.91 11.07 -8.44
CA GLN A 175 -8.31 10.87 -8.15
C GLN A 175 -9.02 12.22 -8.26
N VAL A 176 -10.16 12.23 -8.94
CA VAL A 176 -10.94 13.43 -9.20
C VAL A 176 -12.35 13.25 -8.66
N ARG A 177 -12.83 14.25 -7.92
CA ARG A 177 -14.23 14.37 -7.52
C ARG A 177 -14.92 15.37 -8.43
N ILE A 178 -16.06 14.96 -8.98
CA ILE A 178 -16.83 15.75 -9.94
C ILE A 178 -18.19 16.02 -9.30
N ASP A 179 -18.66 17.26 -9.31
CA ASP A 179 -19.99 17.57 -8.80
C ASP A 179 -21.09 17.16 -9.78
N ASN A 180 -22.35 17.39 -9.39
CA ASN A 180 -23.52 17.13 -10.24
C ASN A 180 -23.66 18.09 -11.43
N ARG A 181 -22.74 19.06 -11.61
CA ARG A 181 -22.68 19.97 -12.75
C ARG A 181 -21.50 19.66 -13.67
N GLY A 182 -20.82 18.52 -13.47
CA GLY A 182 -19.67 18.16 -14.29
C GLY A 182 -18.40 18.97 -13.99
N THR A 183 -18.35 19.68 -12.85
CA THR A 183 -17.18 20.48 -12.46
C THR A 183 -16.29 19.71 -11.50
N VAL A 184 -14.97 19.80 -11.70
CA VAL A 184 -14.00 19.21 -10.78
C VAL A 184 -13.92 20.01 -9.49
N VAL A 185 -14.35 19.41 -8.37
CA VAL A 185 -14.35 20.06 -7.05
C VAL A 185 -13.14 19.68 -6.19
N ALA A 186 -12.52 18.53 -6.46
CA ALA A 186 -11.30 18.12 -5.78
C ALA A 186 -10.44 17.22 -6.66
N VAL A 187 -9.12 17.40 -6.55
CA VAL A 187 -8.12 16.54 -7.20
C VAL A 187 -7.14 16.10 -6.13
N ASN A 188 -6.98 14.80 -5.97
CA ASN A 188 -5.98 14.17 -5.10
C ASN A 188 -4.95 13.44 -5.96
N MET A 189 -3.67 13.72 -5.76
CA MET A 189 -2.61 13.01 -6.47
C MET A 189 -2.22 11.77 -5.68
N VAL A 190 -2.35 10.60 -6.31
CA VAL A 190 -2.07 9.29 -5.69
C VAL A 190 -0.65 8.84 -5.99
N ALA A 191 -0.15 9.12 -7.20
CA ALA A 191 1.22 8.83 -7.60
C ALA A 191 1.77 9.95 -8.47
N SER A 192 2.95 10.48 -8.11
CA SER A 192 3.65 11.56 -8.83
C SER A 192 4.25 11.06 -10.16
N SER A 193 4.39 11.98 -11.12
CA SER A 193 5.14 11.75 -12.36
C SER A 193 6.66 11.72 -12.20
N GLY A 194 7.17 12.06 -11.00
CA GLY A 194 8.60 12.24 -10.73
C GLY A 194 9.12 13.65 -11.02
N SER A 195 8.26 14.57 -11.48
CA SER A 195 8.61 15.98 -11.72
C SER A 195 7.56 16.92 -11.13
N ALA A 196 7.97 17.78 -10.20
CA ALA A 196 7.07 18.73 -9.54
C ALA A 196 6.42 19.71 -10.53
N ALA A 197 7.15 20.15 -11.56
CA ALA A 197 6.62 21.04 -12.60
C ALA A 197 5.52 20.36 -13.43
N ARG A 198 5.72 19.08 -13.76
CA ARG A 198 4.74 18.27 -14.51
C ARG A 198 3.52 17.95 -13.66
N ASP A 199 3.73 17.58 -12.40
CA ASP A 199 2.65 17.34 -11.44
C ASP A 199 1.79 18.58 -11.25
N ALA A 200 2.40 19.75 -11.10
CA ALA A 200 1.69 21.02 -10.98
C ALA A 200 0.88 21.35 -12.25
N ALA A 201 1.44 21.09 -13.43
CA ALA A 201 0.71 21.24 -14.69
C ALA A 201 -0.48 20.28 -14.77
N VAL A 202 -0.28 18.97 -14.56
CA VAL A 202 -1.38 17.99 -14.59
C VAL A 202 -2.48 18.33 -13.58
N LEU A 203 -2.12 18.74 -12.35
CA LEU A 203 -3.10 19.20 -11.36
C LEU A 203 -3.85 20.46 -11.82
N HIS A 204 -3.19 21.38 -12.52
CA HIS A 204 -3.83 22.56 -13.08
C HIS A 204 -4.79 22.20 -14.21
N ALA A 205 -4.39 21.34 -15.15
CA ALA A 205 -5.26 20.80 -16.21
C ALA A 205 -6.50 20.10 -15.64
N LEU A 206 -6.32 19.20 -14.66
CA LEU A 206 -7.43 18.46 -14.05
C LEU A 206 -8.42 19.37 -13.30
N ARG A 207 -7.94 20.44 -12.66
CA ARG A 207 -8.82 21.41 -11.98
C ARG A 207 -9.58 22.31 -12.95
N ALA A 208 -9.01 22.56 -14.13
CA ALA A 208 -9.64 23.36 -15.17
C ALA A 208 -10.68 22.57 -15.99
N LEU A 209 -10.74 21.24 -15.78
CA LEU A 209 -11.67 20.35 -16.46
C LEU A 209 -13.11 20.70 -16.08
N LYS A 210 -13.93 20.92 -17.11
CA LYS A 210 -15.36 21.11 -17.00
C LYS A 210 -16.04 20.24 -18.04
N LEU A 211 -16.89 19.34 -17.58
CA LEU A 211 -17.66 18.44 -18.43
C LEU A 211 -18.94 19.14 -18.90
N ASP A 212 -19.36 18.84 -20.13
CA ASP A 212 -20.58 19.42 -20.70
C ASP A 212 -21.85 18.84 -20.05
N ASP A 213 -21.79 17.56 -19.66
CA ASP A 213 -22.89 16.85 -19.01
C ASP A 213 -22.54 16.45 -17.57
N ALA A 214 -23.59 16.32 -16.76
CA ALA A 214 -23.48 15.84 -15.39
C ALA A 214 -23.05 14.35 -15.36
N PRO A 215 -22.25 13.93 -14.36
CA PRO A 215 -21.95 12.52 -14.17
C PRO A 215 -23.23 11.72 -13.86
N PRO A 216 -23.34 10.47 -14.37
CA PRO A 216 -24.41 9.56 -13.99
C PRO A 216 -24.51 9.39 -12.47
N ALA A 217 -25.72 9.27 -11.94
CA ALA A 217 -25.95 9.19 -10.49
C ALA A 217 -25.33 7.93 -9.85
N ASP A 218 -25.14 6.86 -10.63
CA ASP A 218 -24.51 5.60 -10.24
C ASP A 218 -22.98 5.60 -10.42
N LEU A 219 -22.37 6.73 -10.80
CA LEU A 219 -20.93 6.80 -11.01
C LEU A 219 -20.18 6.72 -9.67
N PRO A 220 -19.32 5.70 -9.44
CA PRO A 220 -18.52 5.61 -8.23
C PRO A 220 -17.50 6.75 -8.19
N GLN A 221 -17.55 7.55 -7.13
CA GLN A 221 -16.61 8.63 -6.88
C GLN A 221 -15.67 8.30 -5.71
N PRO A 222 -14.41 8.77 -5.72
CA PRO A 222 -13.76 9.58 -6.76
C PRO A 222 -13.34 8.77 -7.99
N VAL A 223 -13.38 9.40 -9.16
CA VAL A 223 -12.93 8.79 -10.42
C VAL A 223 -11.41 8.74 -10.42
N THR A 224 -10.82 7.56 -10.68
CA THR A 224 -9.36 7.40 -10.75
C THR A 224 -8.88 7.53 -12.19
N ILE A 225 -7.96 8.46 -12.42
CA ILE A 225 -7.32 8.73 -13.71
C ILE A 225 -5.89 8.20 -13.65
N LEU A 226 -5.55 7.35 -14.62
CA LEU A 226 -4.20 6.83 -14.82
C LEU A 226 -3.65 7.40 -16.13
N LEU A 227 -2.67 8.30 -16.02
CA LEU A 227 -1.84 8.69 -17.15
C LEU A 227 -0.78 7.62 -17.35
N ARG A 228 -0.76 7.03 -18.55
CA ARG A 228 0.22 6.01 -18.92
C ARG A 228 1.29 6.62 -19.82
N PRO A 229 2.50 6.04 -19.80
CA PRO A 229 3.48 6.37 -20.80
C PRO A 229 2.97 6.04 -22.22
N GLU A 230 3.33 6.86 -23.19
CA GLU A 230 3.13 6.55 -24.61
C GLU A 230 4.01 5.37 -25.02
N GLY A 231 3.48 4.48 -25.86
CA GLY A 231 4.13 3.25 -26.28
C GLY A 231 3.21 2.03 -26.22
N ASN A 232 3.62 0.92 -26.83
CA ASN A 232 2.88 -0.36 -26.81
C ASN A 232 1.39 -0.23 -27.18
N GLY A 233 1.07 0.50 -28.26
CA GLY A 233 -0.31 0.70 -28.74
C GLY A 233 -1.10 1.82 -28.05
N VAL A 234 -0.54 2.47 -27.04
CA VAL A 234 -1.11 3.70 -26.45
C VAL A 234 -0.49 4.91 -27.14
N HIS A 235 -1.30 5.58 -27.96
CA HIS A 235 -0.94 6.83 -28.60
C HIS A 235 -1.76 7.95 -27.99
N PHE A 236 -1.09 8.95 -27.42
CA PHE A 236 -1.74 10.20 -27.07
C PHE A 236 -1.47 11.18 -28.22
N ARG A 237 -2.52 11.84 -28.69
CA ARG A 237 -2.42 12.86 -29.72
C ARG A 237 -3.24 14.04 -29.28
N CYS A 238 -2.59 15.20 -29.24
CA CYS A 238 -3.33 16.43 -29.12
C CYS A 238 -4.13 16.65 -30.40
N PRO A 239 -5.42 16.97 -30.29
CA PRO A 239 -6.17 17.39 -31.45
C PRO A 239 -5.45 18.58 -32.09
N PRO A 240 -5.44 18.68 -33.43
CA PRO A 240 -4.91 19.87 -34.08
C PRO A 240 -5.60 21.08 -33.46
N ALA A 241 -4.87 22.18 -33.27
CA ALA A 241 -5.43 23.40 -32.71
C ALA A 241 -6.58 23.85 -33.63
N ALA A 242 -7.80 23.41 -33.33
CA ALA A 242 -8.97 23.84 -34.02
C ALA A 242 -9.04 25.34 -33.77
N SER A 243 -9.05 26.12 -34.85
CA SER A 243 -9.34 27.53 -34.83
C SER A 243 -10.61 27.74 -34.02
N ARG A 244 -10.46 28.13 -32.75
CA ARG A 244 -11.55 28.59 -31.89
C ARG A 244 -12.11 29.85 -32.55
N GLY A 245 -13.16 29.66 -33.34
CA GLY A 245 -14.10 30.71 -33.72
C GLY A 245 -15.12 30.90 -32.61
#